data_AF-A0A1F6NIL8-F1
#
_entry.id   AF-A0A1F6NIL8-F1
#
_cell.length_a   1.000
_cell.length_b   1.000
_cell.length_c   1.000
_cell.angle_alpha   90.00
_cell.angle_beta   90.00
_cell.angle_gamma   90.00
#
_symmetry.space_group_name_H-M   'P 1'
#
loop_
_entity.id
_entity.type
_entity.pdbx_description
1 polymer ?
#
loop_
_entity_poly.entity_id
_entity_poly.type
_entity_poly.pdbx_seq_one_letter_code
_entity_poly.pdbx_strand_id
1 'polypeptide(L)'
;MAASITHIVLTQKIFDQHFSDKNRREFFVGTVLPDIRYLGKIDRGITHFTDLKLDEIKKENSFTAGLKFHSLLDVTREKFIVESGVYEWYPDMKYITRSLKLFEDEILYARVGDWPKYIKYLDEIVGGELALGLDESVVGRWHQMLKDYWVKPPDNKSQEIFMAAMGFSPEVIVVNNSEADILRGDERVMALVESLYDSFNTLVG
;
A
#
# COMPACT_ATOMS: atom_id res chain seq x y z
N MET A 1 3.01 0.65 8.03
CA MET A 1 2.95 0.12 6.65
C MET A 1 1.53 0.12 6.14
N ALA A 2 1.26 0.61 4.93
CA ALA A 2 -0.06 0.61 4.31
C ALA A 2 -0.29 -0.65 3.44
N ALA A 3 -1.53 -0.89 2.99
CA ALA A 3 -1.82 -1.90 1.97
C ALA A 3 -1.84 -1.28 0.55
N SER A 4 -2.02 -2.10 -0.48
CA SER A 4 -1.70 -1.71 -1.86
C SER A 4 -2.59 -0.59 -2.42
N ILE A 5 -3.88 -0.57 -2.07
CA ILE A 5 -4.80 0.49 -2.52
C ILE A 5 -4.49 1.79 -1.78
N THR A 6 -4.25 1.71 -0.48
CA THR A 6 -3.86 2.86 0.35
C THR A 6 -2.59 3.51 -0.18
N HIS A 7 -1.61 2.72 -0.64
CA HIS A 7 -0.43 3.25 -1.32
C HIS A 7 -0.78 4.06 -2.58
N ILE A 8 -1.65 3.54 -3.46
CA ILE A 8 -2.08 4.26 -4.66
C ILE A 8 -2.82 5.55 -4.30
N VAL A 9 -3.78 5.48 -3.37
CA VAL A 9 -4.65 6.61 -2.98
C VAL A 9 -3.82 7.75 -2.41
N LEU A 10 -2.98 7.45 -1.40
CA LEU A 10 -2.18 8.47 -0.73
C LEU A 10 -1.09 9.04 -1.65
N THR A 11 -0.56 8.22 -2.56
CA THR A 11 0.36 8.70 -3.61
C THR A 11 -0.35 9.63 -4.59
N GLN A 12 -1.55 9.28 -5.05
CA GLN A 12 -2.32 10.16 -5.94
C GLN A 12 -2.60 11.52 -5.31
N LYS A 13 -2.89 11.56 -4.00
CA LYS A 13 -3.18 12.79 -3.27
C LYS A 13 -2.02 13.80 -3.30
N ILE A 14 -0.77 13.32 -3.30
CA ILE A 14 0.43 14.17 -3.19
C ILE A 14 1.24 14.29 -4.49
N PHE A 15 1.01 13.41 -5.47
CA PHE A 15 1.87 13.29 -6.66
C PHE A 15 2.00 14.61 -7.42
N ASP A 16 0.88 15.28 -7.72
CA ASP A 16 0.92 16.49 -8.54
C ASP A 16 1.59 17.68 -7.81
N GLN A 17 1.58 17.67 -6.48
CA GLN A 17 2.21 18.70 -5.65
C GLN A 17 3.73 18.51 -5.52
N HIS A 18 4.21 17.27 -5.46
CA HIS A 18 5.60 16.98 -5.10
C HIS A 18 6.42 16.30 -6.20
N PHE A 19 5.78 15.67 -7.17
CA PHE A 19 6.39 14.78 -8.17
C PHE A 19 5.83 15.00 -9.58
N SER A 20 5.29 16.19 -9.87
CA SER A 20 4.72 16.52 -11.18
C SER A 20 5.72 16.47 -12.34
N ASP A 21 7.02 16.51 -12.04
CA ASP A 21 8.10 16.34 -13.00
C ASP A 21 8.41 14.85 -13.34
N LYS A 22 7.83 13.90 -12.59
CA LYS A 22 8.12 12.46 -12.74
C LYS A 22 7.21 11.78 -13.77
N ASN A 23 7.71 10.70 -14.36
CA ASN A 23 6.86 9.78 -15.12
C ASN A 23 5.88 9.10 -14.15
N ARG A 24 4.59 9.40 -14.30
CA ARG A 24 3.55 8.92 -13.40
C ARG A 24 3.44 7.38 -13.37
N ARG A 25 3.55 6.70 -14.51
CA ARG A 25 3.49 5.22 -14.53
C ARG A 25 4.63 4.62 -13.71
N GLU A 26 5.87 5.01 -14.03
CA GLU A 26 7.06 4.46 -13.36
C GLU A 26 7.06 4.75 -11.86
N PHE A 27 6.63 5.94 -11.45
CA PHE A 27 6.53 6.29 -10.04
C PHE A 27 5.53 5.40 -9.30
N PHE A 28 4.31 5.25 -9.81
CA PHE A 28 3.29 4.44 -9.14
C PHE A 28 3.67 2.96 -9.11
N VAL A 29 4.28 2.43 -10.18
CA VAL A 29 4.83 1.07 -10.19
C VAL A 29 5.92 0.92 -9.12
N GLY A 30 6.84 1.88 -9.05
CA GLY A 30 7.87 1.92 -8.00
C GLY A 30 7.27 1.94 -6.60
N THR A 31 6.19 2.69 -6.38
CA THR A 31 5.52 2.79 -5.06
C THR A 31 4.89 1.49 -4.58
N VAL A 32 4.32 0.68 -5.47
CA VAL A 32 3.67 -0.58 -5.04
C VAL A 32 4.60 -1.79 -5.07
N LEU A 33 5.80 -1.66 -5.64
CA LEU A 33 6.73 -2.77 -5.78
C LEU A 33 7.24 -3.35 -4.45
N PRO A 34 7.59 -2.58 -3.40
CA PRO A 34 8.29 -3.14 -2.23
C PRO A 34 7.58 -4.29 -1.53
N ASP A 35 6.25 -4.35 -1.60
CA ASP A 35 5.44 -5.43 -1.03
C ASP A 35 5.58 -6.77 -1.77
N ILE A 36 6.20 -6.79 -2.97
CA ILE A 36 6.53 -8.02 -3.72
C ILE A 36 7.35 -9.01 -2.90
N ARG A 37 8.07 -8.54 -1.87
CA ARG A 37 8.80 -9.39 -0.91
C ARG A 37 7.93 -10.49 -0.28
N TYR A 38 6.60 -10.32 -0.23
CA TYR A 38 5.70 -11.39 0.26
C TYR A 38 5.79 -12.66 -0.61
N LEU A 39 6.27 -12.56 -1.86
CA LEU A 39 6.56 -13.72 -2.71
C LEU A 39 7.86 -14.45 -2.33
N GLY A 40 8.64 -13.94 -1.36
CA GLY A 40 9.86 -14.56 -0.85
C GLY A 40 11.05 -14.52 -1.82
N LYS A 41 11.08 -13.53 -2.73
CA LYS A 41 12.08 -13.42 -3.81
C LYS A 41 13.00 -12.21 -3.70
N ILE A 42 12.74 -11.31 -2.76
CA ILE A 42 13.58 -10.14 -2.52
C ILE A 42 13.57 -9.78 -1.05
N ASP A 43 14.73 -9.37 -0.53
CA ASP A 43 14.86 -8.96 0.85
C ASP A 43 14.23 -7.58 1.09
N ARG A 44 13.63 -7.43 2.27
CA ARG A 44 13.01 -6.16 2.68
C ARG A 44 14.00 -4.99 2.63
N GLY A 45 15.25 -5.21 3.04
CA GLY A 45 16.28 -4.16 3.07
C GLY A 45 16.67 -3.61 1.70
N ILE A 46 16.32 -4.28 0.60
CA ILE A 46 16.58 -3.82 -0.77
C ILE A 46 15.50 -2.80 -1.20
N THR A 47 14.28 -2.95 -0.68
CA THR A 47 13.09 -2.22 -1.15
C THR A 47 12.51 -1.26 -0.12
N HIS A 48 12.88 -1.39 1.15
CA HIS A 48 12.43 -0.52 2.23
C HIS A 48 13.61 0.25 2.83
N PHE A 49 13.50 1.56 2.85
CA PHE A 49 14.56 2.48 3.27
C PHE A 49 14.15 3.21 4.56
N THR A 50 15.12 3.60 5.38
CA THR A 50 14.90 4.39 6.60
C THR A 50 15.38 5.82 6.41
N ASP A 51 14.95 6.71 7.31
CA ASP A 51 15.45 8.09 7.43
C ASP A 51 15.32 8.95 6.16
N LEU A 52 14.31 8.63 5.33
CA LEU A 52 14.05 9.33 4.08
C LEU A 52 13.47 10.72 4.32
N LYS A 53 13.96 11.70 3.55
CA LYS A 53 13.35 13.03 3.46
C LYS A 53 12.70 13.23 2.10
N LEU A 54 11.52 13.84 2.08
CA LEU A 54 10.77 14.09 0.85
C LEU A 54 11.62 14.80 -0.22
N ASP A 55 12.42 15.80 0.17
CA ASP A 55 13.27 16.55 -0.75
C ASP A 55 14.44 15.74 -1.34
N GLU A 56 14.84 14.65 -0.70
CA GLU A 56 15.82 13.71 -1.26
C GLU A 56 15.15 12.79 -2.28
N ILE A 57 13.94 12.31 -1.97
CA ILE A 57 13.15 11.47 -2.88
C ILE A 57 12.84 12.22 -4.19
N LYS A 58 12.55 13.52 -4.12
CA LYS A 58 12.30 14.37 -5.32
C LYS A 58 13.47 14.42 -6.29
N LYS A 59 14.70 14.18 -5.84
CA LYS A 59 15.91 14.23 -6.70
C LYS A 59 16.13 12.95 -7.49
N GLU A 60 15.42 11.88 -7.16
CA GLU A 60 15.55 10.58 -7.82
C GLU A 60 14.84 10.55 -9.19
N ASN A 61 15.16 9.52 -9.97
CA ASN A 61 14.37 9.18 -11.15
C ASN A 61 12.95 8.72 -10.75
N SER A 62 12.02 8.69 -11.70
CA SER A 62 10.58 8.41 -11.41
C SER A 62 10.36 7.13 -10.61
N PHE A 63 10.96 6.03 -11.04
CA PHE A 63 10.80 4.72 -10.38
C PHE A 63 11.42 4.70 -8.99
N THR A 64 12.69 5.12 -8.85
CA THR A 64 13.38 5.14 -7.56
C THR A 64 12.72 6.11 -6.58
N ALA A 65 12.19 7.24 -7.07
CA ALA A 65 11.40 8.16 -6.26
C ALA A 65 10.14 7.45 -5.73
N GLY A 66 9.40 6.74 -6.58
CA GLY A 66 8.25 5.95 -6.17
C GLY A 66 8.59 4.86 -5.15
N LEU A 67 9.68 4.13 -5.39
CA LEU A 67 10.19 3.06 -4.53
C LEU A 67 10.57 3.56 -3.13
N LYS A 68 11.24 4.72 -3.04
CA LYS A 68 11.55 5.36 -1.76
C LYS A 68 10.29 5.95 -1.11
N PHE A 69 9.41 6.54 -1.92
CA PHE A 69 8.17 7.14 -1.42
C PHE A 69 7.28 6.12 -0.70
N HIS A 70 7.26 4.86 -1.14
CA HIS A 70 6.62 3.76 -0.41
C HIS A 70 7.03 3.74 1.08
N SER A 71 8.34 3.78 1.35
CA SER A 71 8.85 3.70 2.73
C SER A 71 8.50 4.94 3.55
N LEU A 72 8.53 6.12 2.92
CA LEU A 72 8.11 7.36 3.57
C LEU A 72 6.62 7.29 3.94
N LEU A 73 5.76 6.92 3.00
CA LEU A 73 4.32 6.74 3.21
C LEU A 73 4.06 5.73 4.33
N ASP A 74 4.75 4.59 4.32
CA ASP A 74 4.64 3.55 5.31
C ASP A 74 4.91 4.04 6.74
N VAL A 75 5.97 4.84 6.91
CA VAL A 75 6.39 5.43 8.20
C VAL A 75 5.42 6.53 8.62
N THR A 76 5.03 7.42 7.69
CA THR A 76 4.08 8.51 7.95
C THR A 76 2.73 7.97 8.40
N ARG A 77 2.18 6.97 7.67
CA ARG A 77 0.93 6.29 8.05
C ARG A 77 1.08 5.62 9.41
N GLU A 78 2.17 4.89 9.65
CA GLU A 78 2.34 4.18 10.93
C GLU A 78 2.39 5.14 12.11
N LYS A 79 3.13 6.26 11.98
CA LYS A 79 3.21 7.29 13.01
C LYS A 79 1.83 7.84 13.35
N PHE A 80 1.06 8.23 12.34
CA PHE A 80 -0.31 8.75 12.53
C PHE A 80 -1.20 7.73 13.26
N ILE A 81 -1.16 6.47 12.84
CA ILE A 81 -1.99 5.41 13.40
C ILE A 81 -1.61 5.09 14.85
N VAL A 82 -0.31 5.03 15.17
CA VAL A 82 0.15 4.83 16.55
C VAL A 82 -0.25 6.02 17.43
N GLU A 83 -0.08 7.26 16.96
CA GLU A 83 -0.45 8.46 17.71
C GLU A 83 -1.96 8.57 17.98
N SER A 84 -2.80 7.93 17.15
CA SER A 84 -4.25 7.88 17.36
C SER A 84 -4.68 6.96 18.51
N GLY A 85 -3.81 6.06 18.96
CA GLY A 85 -4.12 5.07 20.00
C GLY A 85 -5.06 3.94 19.57
N VAL A 86 -5.22 3.70 18.26
CA VAL A 86 -6.19 2.71 17.75
C VAL A 86 -5.84 1.27 18.15
N TYR A 87 -4.56 0.95 18.33
CA TYR A 87 -4.15 -0.40 18.73
C TYR A 87 -4.57 -0.71 20.17
N GLU A 88 -4.62 0.31 21.03
CA GLU A 88 -5.08 0.23 22.41
C GLU A 88 -6.60 0.07 22.54
N TRP A 89 -7.37 0.40 21.50
CA TRP A 89 -8.81 0.15 21.47
C TRP A 89 -9.13 -1.34 21.34
N TYR A 90 -8.17 -2.13 20.84
CA TYR A 90 -8.34 -3.53 20.48
C TYR A 90 -7.19 -4.41 21.01
N PRO A 91 -6.95 -4.43 22.33
CA PRO A 91 -5.78 -5.10 22.92
C PRO A 91 -5.74 -6.62 22.68
N ASP A 92 -6.89 -7.25 22.45
CA ASP A 92 -7.02 -8.70 22.27
C ASP A 92 -6.93 -9.14 20.79
N MET A 93 -6.87 -8.20 19.85
CA MET A 93 -6.77 -8.51 18.42
C MET A 93 -5.34 -8.89 18.04
N LYS A 94 -5.17 -10.12 17.56
CA LYS A 94 -3.88 -10.70 17.19
C LYS A 94 -3.30 -10.06 15.94
N TYR A 95 -4.14 -9.65 15.00
CA TYR A 95 -3.71 -9.10 13.71
C TYR A 95 -4.23 -7.68 13.44
N ILE A 96 -4.57 -6.91 14.48
CA ILE A 96 -5.12 -5.56 14.38
C ILE A 96 -4.41 -4.69 13.34
N THR A 97 -3.08 -4.68 13.35
CA THR A 97 -2.29 -3.90 12.39
C THR A 97 -2.56 -4.29 10.94
N ARG A 98 -2.73 -5.59 10.62
CA ARG A 98 -3.02 -6.04 9.25
C ARG A 98 -4.50 -5.88 8.91
N SER A 99 -5.39 -6.23 9.82
CA SER A 99 -6.83 -6.09 9.68
C SER A 99 -7.21 -4.62 9.40
N LEU A 100 -6.57 -3.67 10.09
CA LEU A 100 -6.75 -2.23 9.85
C LEU A 100 -6.31 -1.80 8.45
N LYS A 101 -5.17 -2.30 7.94
CA LYS A 101 -4.70 -1.95 6.58
C LYS A 101 -5.62 -2.47 5.49
N LEU A 102 -6.19 -3.67 5.67
CA LEU A 102 -7.16 -4.22 4.74
C LEU A 102 -8.45 -3.41 4.74
N PHE A 103 -8.89 -2.96 5.92
CA PHE A 103 -10.04 -2.07 6.06
C PHE A 103 -9.77 -0.66 5.49
N GLU A 104 -8.55 -0.12 5.64
CA GLU A 104 -8.12 1.13 4.98
C GLU A 104 -8.29 1.04 3.46
N ASP A 105 -7.86 -0.07 2.84
CA ASP A 105 -8.02 -0.30 1.41
C ASP A 105 -9.49 -0.26 0.98
N GLU A 106 -10.43 -0.76 1.80
CA GLU A 106 -11.87 -0.72 1.50
C GLU A 106 -12.42 0.71 1.49
N ILE A 107 -12.13 1.48 2.55
CA ILE A 107 -12.61 2.86 2.68
C ILE A 107 -12.00 3.73 1.58
N LEU A 108 -10.69 3.62 1.40
CA LEU A 108 -9.95 4.53 0.53
C LEU A 108 -10.10 4.20 -0.96
N TYR A 109 -10.60 3.02 -1.32
CA TYR A 109 -10.79 2.63 -2.72
C TYR A 109 -11.58 3.69 -3.52
N ALA A 110 -12.63 4.25 -2.93
CA ALA A 110 -13.49 5.24 -3.58
C ALA A 110 -12.81 6.61 -3.80
N ARG A 111 -11.65 6.86 -3.19
CA ARG A 111 -10.87 8.10 -3.37
C ARG A 111 -10.16 8.16 -4.73
N VAL A 112 -10.05 7.02 -5.43
CA VAL A 112 -9.55 6.94 -6.80
C VAL A 112 -10.71 6.62 -7.75
N GLY A 113 -10.99 7.54 -8.68
CA GLY A 113 -12.07 7.37 -9.66
C GLY A 113 -11.68 6.57 -10.92
N ASP A 114 -10.39 6.33 -11.16
CA ASP A 114 -9.87 5.73 -12.41
C ASP A 114 -8.91 4.56 -12.13
N TRP A 115 -9.39 3.54 -11.41
CA TRP A 115 -8.65 2.29 -11.20
C TRP A 115 -8.15 1.61 -12.49
N PRO A 116 -8.89 1.60 -13.62
CA PRO A 116 -8.40 1.03 -14.88
C PRO A 116 -7.05 1.63 -15.34
N LYS A 117 -6.79 2.90 -15.07
CA LYS A 117 -5.50 3.53 -15.38
C LYS A 117 -4.35 2.94 -14.56
N TYR A 118 -4.54 2.74 -13.25
CA TYR A 118 -3.52 2.17 -12.37
C TYR A 118 -3.29 0.69 -12.66
N ILE A 119 -4.33 -0.05 -13.01
CA ILE A 119 -4.23 -1.43 -13.50
C ILE A 119 -3.36 -1.49 -14.76
N LYS A 120 -3.58 -0.58 -15.73
CA LYS A 120 -2.77 -0.48 -16.96
C LYS A 120 -1.29 -0.16 -16.72
N TYR A 121 -0.95 0.50 -15.61
CA TYR A 121 0.46 0.74 -15.27
C TYR A 121 1.25 -0.56 -15.06
N LEU A 122 0.54 -1.65 -14.74
CA LEU A 122 1.06 -3.01 -14.50
C LEU A 122 0.90 -3.95 -15.71
N ASP A 123 0.61 -3.42 -16.91
CA ASP A 123 0.57 -4.24 -18.14
C ASP A 123 1.97 -4.53 -18.69
N GLU A 124 2.95 -3.72 -18.30
CA GLU A 124 4.33 -3.81 -18.73
C GLU A 124 5.25 -3.65 -17.52
N ILE A 125 6.31 -4.45 -17.48
CA ILE A 125 7.36 -4.36 -16.47
C ILE A 125 8.26 -3.18 -16.80
N VAL A 126 8.52 -2.32 -15.81
CA VAL A 126 9.46 -1.20 -15.98
C VAL A 126 10.88 -1.67 -15.66
N GLY A 127 11.87 -1.11 -16.36
CA GLY A 127 13.27 -1.55 -16.22
C GLY A 127 13.81 -1.45 -14.79
N GLY A 128 13.29 -0.51 -13.99
CA GLY A 128 13.64 -0.37 -12.57
C GLY A 128 13.31 -1.59 -11.71
N GLU A 129 12.27 -2.36 -12.06
CA GLU A 129 11.88 -3.57 -11.32
C GLU A 129 12.91 -4.68 -11.51
N LEU A 130 13.34 -4.89 -12.76
CA LEU A 130 14.35 -5.90 -13.11
C LEU A 130 15.74 -5.50 -12.62
N ALA A 131 16.02 -4.20 -12.53
CA ALA A 131 17.28 -3.69 -11.98
C ALA A 131 17.50 -4.06 -10.50
N LEU A 132 16.46 -4.46 -9.78
CA LEU A 132 16.55 -4.99 -8.42
C LEU A 132 16.93 -6.48 -8.36
N GLY A 133 17.21 -7.12 -9.50
CA GLY A 133 17.57 -8.53 -9.59
C GLY A 133 16.38 -9.48 -9.51
N LEU A 134 15.16 -8.98 -9.75
CA LEU A 134 13.93 -9.78 -9.79
C LEU A 134 13.75 -10.43 -11.17
N ASP A 135 13.30 -11.69 -11.18
CA ASP A 135 12.91 -12.37 -12.40
C ASP A 135 11.61 -11.78 -12.97
N GLU A 136 11.53 -11.68 -14.29
CA GLU A 136 10.33 -11.18 -15.00
C GLU A 136 9.05 -11.93 -14.59
N SER A 137 9.15 -13.25 -14.40
CA SER A 137 8.02 -14.09 -13.95
C SER A 137 7.52 -13.73 -12.53
N VAL A 138 8.42 -13.30 -11.64
CA VAL A 138 8.07 -12.91 -10.27
C VAL A 138 7.37 -11.55 -10.30
N VAL A 139 7.90 -10.60 -11.06
CA VAL A 139 7.29 -9.28 -11.25
C VAL A 139 5.92 -9.42 -11.91
N GLY A 140 5.80 -10.22 -12.98
CA GLY A 140 4.54 -10.47 -13.66
C GLY A 140 3.48 -11.10 -12.74
N ARG A 141 3.86 -12.02 -11.86
CA ARG A 141 2.96 -12.58 -10.84
C ARG A 141 2.49 -11.51 -9.86
N TRP A 142 3.38 -10.65 -9.38
CA TRP A 142 3.03 -9.55 -8.48
C TRP A 142 2.07 -8.56 -9.13
N HIS A 143 2.36 -8.16 -10.37
CA HIS A 143 1.49 -7.30 -11.17
C HIS A 143 0.10 -7.92 -11.31
N GLN A 144 0.01 -9.20 -11.66
CA GLN A 144 -1.29 -9.86 -11.79
C GLN A 144 -2.08 -9.87 -10.48
N MET A 145 -1.42 -10.17 -9.35
CA MET A 145 -2.07 -10.14 -8.03
C MET A 145 -2.64 -8.76 -7.69
N LEU A 146 -1.88 -7.69 -7.94
CA LEU A 146 -2.35 -6.32 -7.74
C LEU A 146 -3.50 -5.97 -8.66
N LYS A 147 -3.38 -6.29 -9.96
CA LYS A 147 -4.45 -6.06 -10.94
C LYS A 147 -5.75 -6.73 -10.51
N ASP A 148 -5.70 -8.00 -10.11
CA ASP A 148 -6.87 -8.77 -9.66
C ASP A 148 -7.50 -8.16 -8.39
N TYR A 149 -6.68 -7.67 -7.46
CA TYR A 149 -7.15 -7.06 -6.22
C TYR A 149 -7.79 -5.67 -6.44
N TRP A 150 -7.31 -4.90 -7.43
CA TRP A 150 -7.77 -3.54 -7.69
C TRP A 150 -9.00 -3.43 -8.60
N VAL A 151 -9.46 -4.52 -9.23
CA VAL A 151 -10.58 -4.50 -10.19
C VAL A 151 -11.88 -3.94 -9.61
N LYS A 152 -12.11 -4.14 -8.32
CA LYS A 152 -13.32 -3.71 -7.60
C LYS A 152 -12.97 -3.28 -6.18
N PRO A 153 -13.87 -2.54 -5.48
CA PRO A 153 -13.69 -2.26 -4.07
C PRO A 153 -13.42 -3.56 -3.29
N PRO A 154 -12.40 -3.61 -2.41
CA PRO A 154 -12.11 -4.81 -1.66
C PRO A 154 -13.29 -5.23 -0.78
N ASP A 155 -13.42 -6.53 -0.63
CA ASP A 155 -14.32 -7.19 0.31
C ASP A 155 -13.57 -8.34 0.97
N ASN A 156 -14.20 -8.98 1.96
CA ASN A 156 -13.60 -10.14 2.65
C ASN A 156 -13.11 -11.22 1.68
N LYS A 157 -13.76 -11.39 0.51
CA LYS A 157 -13.38 -12.43 -0.45
C LYS A 157 -12.16 -12.03 -1.29
N SER A 158 -12.10 -10.79 -1.78
CA SER A 158 -10.92 -10.32 -2.51
C SER A 158 -9.70 -10.22 -1.60
N GLN A 159 -9.88 -9.84 -0.34
CA GLN A 159 -8.82 -9.85 0.68
C GLN A 159 -8.32 -11.27 0.97
N GLU A 160 -9.22 -12.25 1.10
CA GLU A 160 -8.87 -13.67 1.26
C GLU A 160 -7.99 -14.14 0.10
N ILE A 161 -8.40 -13.88 -1.15
CA ILE A 161 -7.66 -14.27 -2.35
C ILE A 161 -6.28 -13.58 -2.39
N PHE A 162 -6.23 -12.28 -2.11
CA PHE A 162 -4.99 -11.51 -2.14
C PHE A 162 -4.00 -11.99 -1.07
N MET A 163 -4.48 -12.24 0.15
CA MET A 163 -3.66 -12.80 1.23
C MET A 163 -3.19 -14.22 0.94
N ALA A 164 -4.05 -15.09 0.40
CA ALA A 164 -3.66 -16.43 0.00
C ALA A 164 -2.57 -16.40 -1.08
N ALA A 165 -2.68 -15.48 -2.05
CA ALA A 165 -1.68 -15.30 -3.10
C ALA A 165 -0.32 -14.82 -2.57
N MET A 166 -0.32 -14.07 -1.45
CA MET A 166 0.87 -13.68 -0.67
C MET A 166 1.40 -14.80 0.26
N GLY A 167 0.76 -15.96 0.32
CA GLY A 167 1.21 -17.12 1.10
C GLY A 167 0.77 -17.12 2.57
N PHE A 168 -0.20 -16.30 2.96
CA PHE A 168 -0.78 -16.38 4.31
C PHE A 168 -1.59 -17.68 4.49
N SER A 169 -1.52 -18.28 5.68
CA SER A 169 -2.29 -19.50 5.97
C SER A 169 -3.79 -19.21 6.10
N PRO A 170 -4.66 -20.20 5.82
CA PRO A 170 -6.10 -20.03 5.96
C PRO A 170 -6.53 -19.56 7.36
N GLU A 171 -5.90 -20.07 8.42
CA GLU A 171 -6.17 -19.64 9.79
C GLU A 171 -5.90 -18.14 9.99
N VAL A 172 -4.77 -17.65 9.48
CA VAL A 172 -4.41 -16.23 9.57
C VAL A 172 -5.41 -15.37 8.82
N ILE A 173 -5.85 -15.82 7.63
CA ILE A 173 -6.82 -15.09 6.80
C ILE A 173 -8.17 -15.00 7.50
N VAL A 174 -8.66 -16.10 8.07
CA VAL A 174 -9.94 -16.12 8.80
C VAL A 174 -9.92 -15.14 9.98
N VAL A 175 -8.84 -15.14 10.78
CA VAL A 175 -8.73 -14.20 11.91
C VAL A 175 -8.64 -12.75 11.43
N ASN A 176 -7.89 -12.46 10.36
CA ASN A 176 -7.82 -11.11 9.80
C ASN A 176 -9.18 -10.59 9.33
N ASN A 177 -9.94 -11.42 8.60
CA ASN A 177 -11.26 -11.02 8.12
C ASN A 177 -12.24 -10.81 9.28
N SER A 178 -12.20 -11.67 10.31
CA SER A 178 -13.03 -11.50 11.51
C SER A 178 -12.70 -10.21 12.28
N GLU A 179 -11.42 -9.84 12.38
CA GLU A 179 -11.02 -8.59 13.01
C GLU A 179 -11.40 -7.39 12.15
N ALA A 180 -11.24 -7.48 10.82
CA ALA A 180 -11.69 -6.44 9.89
C ALA A 180 -13.21 -6.22 9.97
N ASP A 181 -14.01 -7.27 10.16
CA ASP A 181 -15.47 -7.15 10.38
C ASP A 181 -15.79 -6.34 11.64
N ILE A 182 -14.99 -6.49 12.71
CA ILE A 182 -15.14 -5.67 13.92
C ILE A 182 -14.81 -4.20 13.63
N LEU A 183 -13.73 -3.94 12.90
CA LEU A 183 -13.34 -2.57 12.52
C LEU A 183 -14.38 -1.89 11.62
N ARG A 184 -15.01 -2.63 10.69
CA ARG A 184 -16.11 -2.14 9.85
C ARG A 184 -17.30 -1.63 10.65
N GLY A 185 -17.53 -2.20 11.84
CA GLY A 185 -18.61 -1.80 12.73
C GLY A 185 -18.29 -0.60 13.62
N ASP A 186 -17.05 -0.07 13.59
CA ASP A 186 -16.63 1.04 14.44
C ASP A 186 -16.44 2.35 13.66
N GLU A 187 -17.39 3.26 13.81
CA GLU A 187 -17.36 4.59 13.19
C GLU A 187 -16.10 5.40 13.56
N ARG A 188 -15.49 5.14 14.72
CA ARG A 188 -14.24 5.82 15.14
C ARG A 188 -13.07 5.42 14.24
N VAL A 189 -13.01 4.15 13.83
CA VAL A 189 -11.96 3.66 12.93
C VAL A 189 -12.19 4.23 11.53
N MET A 190 -13.44 4.29 11.06
CA MET A 190 -13.76 4.94 9.78
C MET A 190 -13.34 6.42 9.78
N ALA A 191 -13.68 7.17 10.83
CA ALA A 191 -13.29 8.57 10.97
C ALA A 191 -11.75 8.74 11.05
N LEU A 192 -11.05 7.80 11.67
CA LEU A 192 -9.58 7.78 11.73
C LEU A 192 -8.96 7.62 10.34
N VAL A 193 -9.46 6.66 9.53
CA VAL A 193 -8.97 6.43 8.15
C VAL A 193 -9.23 7.65 7.27
N GLU A 194 -10.39 8.29 7.42
CA GLU A 194 -10.70 9.52 6.69
C GLU A 194 -9.79 10.68 7.12
N SER A 195 -9.53 10.80 8.43
CA SER A 195 -8.59 11.79 8.96
C SER A 195 -7.16 11.58 8.46
N LEU A 196 -6.71 10.32 8.34
CA LEU A 196 -5.42 10.00 7.71
C LEU A 196 -5.40 10.54 6.28
N TYR A 197 -6.41 10.22 5.47
CA TYR A 197 -6.48 10.68 4.09
C TYR A 197 -6.48 12.22 4.01
N ASP A 198 -7.30 12.90 4.81
CA ASP A 198 -7.44 14.35 4.76
C ASP A 198 -6.15 15.08 5.16
N SER A 199 -5.48 14.59 6.20
CA SER A 199 -4.27 15.22 6.76
C SER A 199 -2.96 14.80 6.06
N PHE A 200 -2.98 13.77 5.20
CA PHE A 200 -1.76 13.15 4.68
C PHE A 200 -0.77 14.13 4.02
N ASN A 201 -1.26 15.14 3.28
CA ASN A 201 -0.40 16.15 2.65
C ASN A 201 0.43 16.95 3.66
N THR A 202 -0.11 17.18 4.87
CA THR A 202 0.58 17.88 5.95
C THR A 202 1.52 16.94 6.72
N LEU A 203 1.24 15.63 6.73
CA LEU A 203 2.04 14.63 7.45
C LEU A 203 3.32 14.21 6.71
N VAL A 204 3.33 14.32 5.37
CA VAL A 204 4.46 13.96 4.49
C VAL A 204 5.47 15.11 4.30
N GLY A 205 5.03 16.34 4.60
CA GLY A 205 5.79 17.58 4.43
C GLY A 205 6.79 17.90 5.54
#